data_AF-A0A2E7RMR7-F1
#
_entry.id   AF-A0A2E7RMR7-F1
#
_cell.length_a   1.000
_cell.length_b   1.000
_cell.length_c   1.000
_cell.angle_alpha   90.00
_cell.angle_beta   90.00
_cell.angle_gamma   90.00
#
_symmetry.space_group_name_H-M   'P 1'
#
loop_
_entity.id
_entity.type
_entity.pdbx_description
1 polymer ?
#
loop_
_entity_poly.entity_id
_entity_poly.type
_entity_poly.pdbx_seq_one_letter_code
_entity_poly.pdbx_strand_id
1 'polypeptide(L)'
;MATVSEAIQALDPNCQFVLYGEPTSAQSFDAAFRLVVGVDDNGTAILESDPKVWQHNGITWALVDRELTNLNNAEPLKLLREERNRRIAETDWWASSDLTMSAERKTYRQALRDITKTYSSLDDVVWPDKPN
;
A
#
# COMPACT_ATOMS: atom_id res chain seq x y z
N MET A 1 -2.97 -7.04 8.37
CA MET A 1 -3.28 -5.69 7.87
C MET A 1 -2.40 -4.73 8.63
N ALA A 2 -1.82 -3.75 7.95
CA ALA A 2 -1.05 -2.69 8.57
C ALA A 2 -1.90 -1.90 9.57
N THR A 3 -1.24 -1.31 10.56
CA THR A 3 -1.83 -0.51 11.64
C THR A 3 -1.61 0.97 11.41
N VAL A 4 -2.39 1.81 12.10
CA VAL A 4 -2.20 3.27 12.07
C VAL A 4 -0.80 3.66 12.54
N SER A 5 -0.26 2.95 13.54
CA SER A 5 1.10 3.20 14.05
C SER A 5 2.18 2.95 13.00
N GLU A 6 2.07 1.86 12.23
CA GLU A 6 3.00 1.56 11.13
C GLU A 6 2.90 2.61 10.02
N ALA A 7 1.70 3.08 9.70
CA ALA A 7 1.51 4.15 8.72
C ALA A 7 2.16 5.48 9.15
N ILE A 8 2.07 5.84 10.44
CA ILE A 8 2.73 7.03 10.98
C ILE A 8 4.26 6.88 10.91
N GLN A 9 4.80 5.73 11.29
CA GLN A 9 6.25 5.46 11.22
C GLN A 9 6.76 5.43 9.77
N ALA A 10 5.93 5.02 8.81
CA ALA A 10 6.26 5.10 7.39
C ALA A 10 6.30 6.55 6.88
N LEU A 11 5.45 7.43 7.42
CA LEU A 11 5.44 8.87 7.10
C LEU A 11 6.61 9.61 7.74
N ASP A 12 6.88 9.36 9.01
CA ASP A 12 8.01 9.93 9.75
C ASP A 12 8.64 8.86 10.66
N PRO A 13 9.75 8.24 10.23
CA PRO A 13 10.44 7.20 11.00
C PRO A 13 11.00 7.66 12.35
N ASN A 14 11.19 8.99 12.53
CA ASN A 14 11.71 9.54 13.77
C ASN A 14 10.60 10.06 14.70
N CYS A 15 9.33 10.02 14.25
CA CYS A 15 8.21 10.47 15.05
C CYS A 15 8.04 9.57 16.27
N GLN A 16 8.14 10.18 17.45
CA GLN A 16 7.78 9.55 18.72
C GLN A 16 6.38 10.01 19.09
N PHE A 17 5.50 9.06 19.35
CA PHE A 17 4.10 9.35 19.63
C PHE A 17 3.49 8.32 20.58
N VAL A 18 2.36 8.71 21.16
CA VAL A 18 1.45 7.82 21.87
C VAL A 18 0.14 7.80 21.10
N LEU A 19 -0.37 6.60 20.83
CA LEU A 19 -1.65 6.40 20.17
C LEU A 19 -2.57 5.57 21.05
N TYR A 20 -3.75 6.11 21.35
CA TYR A 20 -4.76 5.43 22.16
C TYR A 20 -5.81 4.73 21.28
N GLY A 21 -5.69 3.40 21.18
CA GLY A 21 -6.60 2.59 20.35
C GLY A 21 -6.31 2.70 18.85
N GLU A 22 -7.24 2.21 18.04
CA GLU A 22 -7.13 2.18 16.57
C GLU A 22 -8.12 3.20 15.96
N PRO A 23 -7.68 4.43 15.68
CA PRO A 23 -8.56 5.43 15.07
C PRO A 23 -8.94 5.04 13.65
N THR A 24 -10.15 5.41 13.24
CA THR A 24 -10.72 5.09 11.92
C THR A 24 -11.23 6.33 11.19
N SER A 25 -10.98 7.52 11.75
CA SER A 25 -11.41 8.81 11.21
C SER A 25 -10.51 9.93 11.71
N ALA A 26 -10.49 11.07 11.03
CA ALA A 26 -9.71 12.23 11.45
C ALA A 26 -10.05 12.67 12.89
N GLN A 27 -11.34 12.64 13.26
CA GLN A 27 -11.77 13.02 14.60
C GLN A 27 -11.28 12.05 15.68
N SER A 28 -11.38 10.73 15.43
CA SER A 28 -10.86 9.73 16.38
C SER A 28 -9.33 9.76 16.45
N PHE A 29 -8.66 10.07 15.34
CA PHE A 29 -7.22 10.25 15.28
C PHE A 29 -6.75 11.44 16.13
N ASP A 30 -7.35 12.62 15.94
CA ASP A 30 -7.00 13.81 16.71
C ASP A 30 -7.28 13.63 18.22
N ALA A 31 -8.30 12.83 18.57
CA ALA A 31 -8.58 12.49 19.96
C ALA A 31 -7.55 11.50 20.56
N ALA A 32 -7.07 10.55 19.75
CA ALA A 32 -6.24 9.41 20.17
C ALA A 32 -4.72 9.65 20.08
N PHE A 33 -4.27 10.54 19.20
CA PHE A 33 -2.85 10.74 18.92
C PHE A 33 -2.24 11.84 19.79
N ARG A 34 -1.05 11.59 20.35
CA ARG A 34 -0.23 12.57 21.06
C ARG A 34 1.20 12.51 20.55
N LEU A 35 1.77 13.67 20.21
CA LEU A 35 3.16 13.75 19.77
C LEU A 35 4.08 13.88 20.99
N VAL A 36 5.17 13.11 21.05
CA VAL A 36 6.21 13.28 22.07
C VAL A 36 7.15 14.39 21.61
N VAL A 37 7.19 15.50 22.34
CA VAL A 37 8.02 16.67 22.00
C VAL A 37 9.30 16.76 22.84
N GLY A 38 9.43 15.92 23.86
CA GLY A 38 10.60 15.87 24.72
C GLY A 38 10.38 14.95 25.91
N VAL A 39 11.30 15.05 26.87
CA VAL A 39 11.22 14.38 28.17
C VAL A 39 11.45 15.40 29.28
N ASP A 40 10.79 15.20 30.41
CA ASP A 40 11.03 16.00 31.62
C ASP A 40 12.31 15.53 32.36
N ASP A 41 12.66 16.24 33.44
CA ASP A 41 13.84 15.93 34.26
C ASP A 41 13.81 14.53 34.91
N ASN A 42 12.64 13.89 34.94
CA ASN A 42 12.44 12.54 35.46
C ASN A 42 12.44 11.47 34.34
N GLY A 43 12.63 11.87 33.07
CA GLY A 43 12.59 10.98 31.92
C GLY A 43 11.17 10.65 31.43
N THR A 44 10.14 11.36 31.89
CA THR A 44 8.75 11.18 31.45
C THR A 44 8.51 11.93 30.16
N ALA A 45 7.86 11.30 29.18
CA ALA A 45 7.53 11.92 27.91
C ALA A 45 6.62 13.15 28.08
N ILE A 46 7.01 14.26 27.47
CA ILE A 46 6.18 15.46 27.34
C ILE A 46 5.34 15.30 26.08
N LEU A 47 4.02 15.26 26.28
CA LEU A 47 3.04 15.02 25.22
C LEU A 47 2.41 16.32 24.75
N GLU A 48 2.48 16.58 23.44
CA GLU A 48 1.70 17.59 22.76
C GLU A 48 0.30 17.04 22.42
N SER A 49 -0.71 17.87 22.67
CA SER A 49 -2.13 17.54 22.52
C SER A 49 -2.86 18.44 21.53
N ASP A 50 -2.25 19.54 21.06
CA ASP A 50 -2.81 20.37 19.98
C ASP A 50 -2.57 19.71 18.62
N PRO A 51 -3.65 19.30 17.90
CA PRO A 51 -3.52 18.66 16.61
C PRO A 51 -2.82 19.47 15.55
N LYS A 52 -2.83 20.78 15.66
CA LYS A 52 -2.17 21.66 14.71
C LYS A 52 -0.67 21.43 14.65
N VAL A 53 -0.05 20.99 15.74
CA VAL A 53 1.41 20.76 15.79
C VAL A 53 1.81 19.59 14.89
N TRP A 54 1.17 18.42 15.06
CA TRP A 54 1.50 17.25 14.24
C TRP A 54 0.95 17.34 12.82
N GLN A 55 -0.20 18.01 12.63
CA GLN A 55 -0.74 18.27 11.30
C GLN A 55 0.16 19.20 10.48
N HIS A 56 0.79 20.20 11.11
CA HIS A 56 1.79 21.06 10.44
C HIS A 56 3.00 20.26 9.96
N ASN A 57 3.41 19.25 10.72
CA ASN A 57 4.52 18.36 10.40
C ASN A 57 4.15 17.24 9.40
N GLY A 58 2.96 17.30 8.79
CA GLY A 58 2.53 16.34 7.77
C GLY A 58 1.94 15.04 8.32
N ILE A 59 1.72 14.93 9.63
CA ILE A 59 1.00 13.80 10.23
C ILE A 59 -0.48 14.14 10.23
N THR A 60 -1.12 14.04 9.07
CA THR A 60 -2.57 14.25 8.94
C THR A 60 -3.27 12.92 8.72
N TRP A 61 -4.51 12.79 9.18
CA TRP A 61 -5.29 11.57 8.96
C TRP A 61 -5.35 11.16 7.49
N ALA A 62 -5.48 12.13 6.56
CA ALA A 62 -5.52 11.83 5.13
C ALA A 62 -4.22 11.19 4.62
N LEU A 63 -3.06 11.61 5.14
CA LEU A 63 -1.78 11.00 4.78
C LEU A 63 -1.60 9.64 5.45
N VAL A 64 -2.00 9.52 6.71
CA VAL A 64 -1.95 8.26 7.47
C VAL A 64 -2.84 7.19 6.83
N ASP A 65 -4.08 7.53 6.50
CA ASP A 65 -5.05 6.62 5.84
C ASP A 65 -4.57 6.18 4.44
N ARG A 66 -3.95 7.11 3.71
CA ARG A 66 -3.32 6.79 2.42
C ARG A 66 -2.17 5.81 2.58
N GLU A 67 -1.27 6.04 3.54
CA GLU A 67 -0.15 5.11 3.77
C GLU A 67 -0.61 3.77 4.35
N LEU A 68 -1.64 3.76 5.19
CA LEU A 68 -2.29 2.55 5.65
C LEU A 68 -2.82 1.72 4.46
N THR A 69 -3.48 2.38 3.51
CA THR A 69 -3.95 1.77 2.27
C THR A 69 -2.79 1.26 1.42
N ASN A 70 -1.71 2.04 1.29
CA ASN A 70 -0.52 1.64 0.53
C ASN A 70 0.15 0.40 1.13
N LEU A 71 0.35 0.37 2.45
CA LEU A 71 0.96 -0.76 3.15
C LEU A 71 0.11 -2.03 3.03
N ASN A 72 -1.20 -1.90 3.17
CA ASN A 72 -2.13 -3.03 3.00
C ASN A 72 -2.16 -3.57 1.57
N ASN A 73 -2.03 -2.69 0.57
CA ASN A 73 -2.08 -3.07 -0.84
C ASN A 73 -0.72 -3.46 -1.43
N ALA A 74 0.40 -3.13 -0.77
CA ALA A 74 1.75 -3.36 -1.31
C ALA A 74 2.03 -4.85 -1.54
N GLU A 75 1.77 -5.70 -0.54
CA GLU A 75 2.02 -7.14 -0.64
C GLU A 75 1.07 -7.83 -1.62
N PRO A 76 -0.27 -7.66 -1.57
CA PRO A 76 -1.18 -8.25 -2.55
C PRO A 76 -0.86 -7.84 -4.00
N LEU A 77 -0.53 -6.56 -4.21
CA LEU A 77 -0.22 -6.06 -5.54
C LEU A 77 1.13 -6.60 -6.05
N LYS A 78 2.11 -6.82 -5.17
CA LYS A 78 3.37 -7.47 -5.51
C LYS A 78 3.12 -8.90 -5.98
N LEU A 79 2.38 -9.70 -5.21
CA LEU A 79 2.04 -11.09 -5.57
C LEU A 79 1.26 -11.16 -6.89
N LEU A 80 0.31 -10.25 -7.11
CA LEU A 80 -0.42 -10.13 -8.37
C LEU A 80 0.52 -9.87 -9.56
N ARG A 81 1.50 -8.97 -9.39
CA ARG A 81 2.50 -8.65 -10.42
C ARG A 81 3.42 -9.84 -10.69
N GLU A 82 3.80 -10.61 -9.68
CA GLU A 82 4.62 -11.81 -9.82
C GLU A 82 3.89 -12.88 -10.64
N GLU A 83 2.64 -13.19 -10.30
CA GLU A 83 1.84 -14.17 -11.03
C GLU A 83 1.57 -13.74 -12.48
N ARG A 84 1.28 -12.45 -12.70
CA ARG A 84 1.20 -11.86 -14.04
C ARG A 84 2.49 -12.08 -14.82
N ASN A 85 3.64 -11.78 -14.21
CA ASN A 85 4.94 -11.92 -14.85
C ASN A 85 5.24 -13.39 -15.20
N ARG A 86 4.87 -14.33 -14.31
CA ARG A 86 4.98 -15.78 -14.55
C ARG A 86 4.21 -16.20 -15.81
N ARG A 87 2.94 -15.77 -15.94
CA ARG A 87 2.09 -16.07 -17.12
C ARG A 87 2.59 -15.43 -18.42
N ILE A 88 3.14 -14.22 -18.33
CA ILE A 88 3.78 -13.56 -19.47
C ILE A 88 5.05 -14.32 -19.88
N ALA A 89 5.85 -14.80 -18.93
CA ALA A 89 7.05 -15.58 -19.21
C ALA A 89 6.74 -16.92 -19.88
N GLU A 90 5.69 -17.62 -19.46
CA GLU A 90 5.23 -18.86 -20.11
C GLU A 90 4.85 -18.69 -21.59
N THR A 91 4.49 -17.47 -21.98
CA THR A 91 4.06 -17.14 -23.34
C THR A 91 5.09 -16.33 -24.09
N ASP A 92 6.31 -16.20 -23.55
CA ASP A 92 7.35 -15.36 -24.15
C ASP A 92 7.84 -15.90 -25.50
N TRP A 93 7.92 -17.23 -25.62
CA TRP A 93 8.29 -17.91 -26.87
C TRP A 93 7.36 -17.59 -28.05
N TRP A 94 6.13 -17.12 -27.82
CA TRP A 94 5.23 -16.66 -28.89
C TRP A 94 5.77 -15.45 -29.65
N ALA A 95 6.66 -14.68 -29.03
CA ALA A 95 7.31 -13.53 -29.62
C ALA A 95 8.65 -13.88 -30.30
N SER A 96 9.00 -15.17 -30.42
CA SER A 96 10.16 -15.61 -31.19
C SER A 96 10.02 -15.19 -32.67
N SER A 97 11.15 -14.83 -33.30
CA SER A 97 11.21 -14.47 -34.72
C SER A 97 10.71 -15.57 -35.66
N ASP A 98 10.77 -16.82 -35.21
CA ASP A 98 10.36 -18.00 -35.99
C ASP A 98 8.83 -18.14 -36.07
N LEU A 99 8.09 -17.36 -35.28
CA LEU A 99 6.63 -17.47 -35.15
C LEU A 99 5.96 -16.13 -35.48
N THR A 100 4.86 -16.20 -36.21
CA THR A 100 3.93 -15.06 -36.31
C THR A 100 2.90 -15.17 -35.20
N MET A 101 2.98 -14.27 -34.21
CA MET A 101 2.04 -14.27 -33.08
C MET A 101 0.61 -13.95 -33.54
N SER A 102 -0.33 -14.86 -33.27
CA SER A 102 -1.75 -14.69 -33.59
C SER A 102 -2.37 -13.50 -32.84
N ALA A 103 -3.50 -13.01 -33.35
CA ALA A 103 -4.25 -11.93 -32.71
C ALA A 103 -4.71 -12.30 -31.29
N GLU A 104 -5.19 -13.53 -31.10
CA GLU A 104 -5.63 -14.05 -29.80
C GLU A 104 -4.48 -14.05 -28.77
N ARG A 105 -3.28 -14.47 -29.17
CA ARG A 105 -2.08 -14.46 -28.32
C ARG A 105 -1.65 -13.04 -27.93
N LYS A 106 -1.76 -12.09 -28.85
CA LYS A 106 -1.55 -10.64 -28.57
C LYS A 106 -2.55 -10.14 -27.53
N THR A 107 -3.84 -10.42 -27.75
CA THR A 107 -4.92 -10.02 -26.84
C THR A 107 -4.75 -10.62 -25.45
N TYR A 108 -4.41 -11.91 -25.36
CA TYR A 108 -4.13 -12.59 -24.09
C TYR A 108 -2.99 -11.92 -23.31
N ARG A 109 -1.83 -11.71 -23.95
CA ARG A 109 -0.68 -11.06 -23.29
C ARG A 109 -0.99 -9.63 -22.86
N GLN A 110 -1.82 -8.92 -23.64
CA GLN A 110 -2.27 -7.58 -23.28
C GLN A 110 -3.21 -7.60 -22.07
N ALA A 111 -4.18 -8.52 -22.05
CA ALA A 111 -5.09 -8.70 -20.92
C ALA A 111 -4.35 -9.06 -19.62
N LEU A 112 -3.29 -9.88 -19.69
CA LEU A 112 -2.40 -10.12 -18.54
C LEU A 112 -1.75 -8.82 -18.04
N ARG A 113 -1.23 -7.97 -18.94
CA ARG A 113 -0.62 -6.69 -18.54
C ARG A 113 -1.62 -5.75 -17.90
N ASP A 114 -2.86 -5.78 -18.39
CA ASP A 114 -3.94 -4.92 -17.92
C ASP A 114 -4.57 -5.39 -16.59
N ILE A 115 -4.20 -6.57 -16.08
CA ILE A 115 -4.77 -7.13 -14.85
C ILE A 115 -4.65 -6.18 -13.65
N THR A 116 -3.53 -5.44 -13.53
CA THR A 116 -3.29 -4.52 -12.43
C THR A 116 -4.03 -3.19 -12.56
N LYS A 117 -4.78 -2.98 -13.65
CA LYS A 117 -5.70 -1.83 -13.80
C LYS A 117 -7.05 -2.09 -13.15
N THR A 118 -7.43 -3.35 -13.02
CA THR A 118 -8.74 -3.78 -12.50
C THR A 118 -8.62 -4.45 -11.14
N TYR A 119 -7.53 -5.19 -10.90
CA TYR A 119 -7.32 -5.97 -9.69
C TYR A 119 -6.13 -5.44 -8.89
N SER A 120 -6.26 -5.48 -7.56
CA SER A 120 -5.21 -5.11 -6.59
C SER A 120 -4.71 -6.29 -5.76
N SER A 121 -5.37 -7.46 -5.82
CA SER A 121 -5.03 -8.67 -5.07
C SER A 121 -5.18 -9.92 -5.96
N LEU A 122 -4.56 -11.03 -5.54
CA LEU A 122 -4.76 -12.38 -6.09
C LEU A 122 -6.08 -13.03 -5.65
N ASP A 123 -6.72 -12.53 -4.60
CA ASP A 123 -7.91 -13.19 -4.03
C ASP A 123 -9.13 -13.13 -4.97
N ASP A 124 -9.25 -12.04 -5.73
CA ASP A 124 -10.41 -11.77 -6.61
C ASP A 124 -10.05 -11.78 -8.10
N VAL A 125 -8.79 -12.05 -8.44
CA VAL A 125 -8.32 -11.92 -9.82
C VAL A 125 -8.93 -12.99 -10.72
N VAL A 126 -9.51 -12.56 -11.84
CA VAL A 126 -9.95 -13.46 -12.91
C VAL A 126 -8.97 -13.36 -14.06
N TRP A 127 -8.26 -14.46 -14.32
CA TRP A 127 -7.27 -14.52 -15.38
C TRP A 127 -7.94 -14.80 -16.74
N PRO A 128 -7.45 -14.20 -17.84
CA PRO A 128 -7.91 -14.56 -19.18
C PRO A 128 -7.56 -16.02 -19.49
N ASP A 129 -8.40 -16.67 -20.30
CA ASP A 129 -8.13 -18.02 -20.80
C ASP A 129 -6.97 -18.00 -21.80
N LYS A 130 -6.04 -18.95 -21.63
CA LYS A 130 -4.89 -19.09 -22.51
C LYS A 130 -5.35 -19.65 -23.86
N PRO A 131 -5.07 -18.97 -25.00
CA PRO A 131 -5.37 -19.51 -26.32
C PRO A 131 -4.48 -20.71 -26.62
N ASN A 132 -5.01 -21.63 -27.45
CA ASN A 132 -4.30 -22.84 -27.87
C ASN A 132 -3.14 -22.57 -28.87
#